data_AF-A0A1G0WTP1-F1
#
_entry.id   AF-A0A1G0WTP1-F1
#
_cell.length_a   1.000
_cell.length_b   1.000
_cell.length_c   1.000
_cell.angle_alpha   90.00
_cell.angle_beta   90.00
_cell.angle_gamma   90.00
#
_symmetry.space_group_name_H-M   'P 1'
#
loop_
_entity.id
_entity.type
_entity.pdbx_description
1 polymer ?
#
loop_
_entity_poly.entity_id
_entity_poly.type
_entity_poly.pdbx_seq_one_letter_code
_entity_poly.pdbx_strand_id
1 'polypeptide(L)'
;MDKTKNPKLIITLLLLAIVLGFLLFSNYGLYTRLKLQNQKIELKQKIKAEEKTHDSLKHEIYELKNDNTEIERVAREKYGMIKPGEKVFLIEGKKEK
;
A
#
# COMPACT_ATOMS: atom_id res chain seq x y z
N MET A 1 -39.75 -0.82 -52.70
CA MET A 1 -39.27 -1.78 -51.68
C MET A 1 -37.84 -2.14 -52.01
N ASP A 2 -36.96 -2.10 -51.01
CA ASP A 2 -35.54 -1.75 -51.07
C ASP A 2 -34.61 -2.62 -51.95
N LYS A 3 -33.67 -1.96 -52.65
CA LYS A 3 -32.72 -2.53 -53.63
C LYS A 3 -31.33 -2.72 -53.01
N THR A 4 -31.26 -3.15 -51.75
CA THR A 4 -30.03 -3.18 -50.91
C THR A 4 -29.32 -4.53 -50.78
N LYS A 5 -29.80 -5.60 -51.42
CA LYS A 5 -29.17 -6.92 -51.29
C LYS A 5 -28.09 -7.17 -52.34
N ASN A 6 -26.99 -6.42 -52.24
CA ASN A 6 -25.73 -6.82 -52.88
C ASN A 6 -24.98 -7.74 -51.91
N PRO A 7 -24.96 -9.07 -52.12
CA PRO A 7 -24.32 -10.00 -51.17
C PRO A 7 -22.84 -9.69 -50.97
N LYS A 8 -22.18 -9.13 -51.99
CA LYS A 8 -20.80 -8.65 -51.92
C LYS A 8 -20.61 -7.53 -50.89
N LEU A 9 -21.54 -6.56 -50.81
CA LEU A 9 -21.48 -5.48 -49.83
C LEU A 9 -21.65 -5.99 -48.40
N ILE A 10 -22.56 -6.93 -48.19
CA ILE A 10 -22.80 -7.57 -46.89
C ILE A 10 -21.54 -8.35 -46.46
N ILE A 11 -20.93 -9.12 -47.37
CA ILE A 11 -19.71 -9.88 -47.10
C ILE A 11 -18.54 -8.93 -46.78
N THR A 12 -18.37 -7.82 -47.51
CA THR A 12 -17.32 -6.85 -47.21
C THR A 12 -17.51 -6.16 -45.86
N LEU A 13 -18.76 -5.83 -45.49
CA LEU A 13 -19.08 -5.25 -44.18
C LEU A 13 -18.80 -6.25 -43.05
N LEU A 14 -19.15 -7.53 -43.26
CA LEU A 14 -18.89 -8.59 -42.29
C LEU A 14 -17.37 -8.79 -42.08
N LEU A 15 -16.59 -8.84 -43.16
CA LEU A 15 -15.13 -8.93 -43.10
C LEU A 15 -14.52 -7.72 -42.37
N LEU A 16 -14.98 -6.52 -42.68
CA LEU A 16 -14.51 -5.30 -42.02
C LEU A 16 -14.84 -5.32 -40.52
N ALA A 17 -16.04 -5.77 -40.14
CA ALA A 17 -16.43 -5.89 -38.74
C ALA A 17 -15.57 -6.91 -37.99
N ILE A 18 -15.20 -8.04 -38.61
CA ILE A 18 -14.30 -9.04 -38.02
C ILE A 18 -12.90 -8.44 -37.81
N VAL A 19 -12.36 -7.72 -38.79
CA VAL A 19 -11.04 -7.08 -38.70
C VAL A 19 -11.02 -6.01 -37.61
N LEU A 20 -12.04 -5.15 -37.56
CA LEU A 20 -12.17 -4.13 -36.51
C LEU A 20 -12.37 -4.76 -35.13
N GLY A 21 -13.16 -5.84 -35.05
CA GLY A 21 -13.33 -6.63 -33.83
C GLY A 21 -11.99 -7.19 -33.34
N PHE A 22 -11.20 -7.79 -34.23
CA PHE A 22 -9.85 -8.25 -33.89
C PHE A 22 -8.93 -7.11 -33.45
N LEU A 23 -8.92 -5.97 -34.12
CA LEU A 23 -8.06 -4.84 -33.75
C LEU A 23 -8.42 -4.24 -32.39
N LEU A 24 -9.71 -4.21 -32.03
CA LEU A 24 -10.18 -3.65 -30.77
C LEU A 24 -10.07 -4.64 -29.60
N PHE A 25 -10.43 -5.90 -29.83
CA PHE A 25 -10.57 -6.94 -28.80
C PHE A 25 -9.44 -7.97 -28.76
N SER A 26 -8.43 -7.87 -29.63
CA SER A 26 -7.23 -8.73 -29.53
C SER A 26 -6.44 -8.45 -28.25
N ASN A 27 -5.61 -9.40 -27.85
CA ASN A 27 -4.66 -9.27 -26.75
C ASN A 27 -3.70 -8.06 -26.92
N TYR A 28 -3.50 -7.61 -28.16
CA TYR A 28 -2.71 -6.40 -28.48
C TYR A 28 -3.57 -5.19 -28.86
N GLY A 29 -4.90 -5.30 -28.68
CA GLY A 29 -5.84 -4.25 -29.01
C GLY A 29 -5.77 -3.04 -28.06
N LEU A 30 -6.41 -1.96 -28.49
CA LEU A 30 -6.44 -0.69 -27.76
C LEU A 30 -7.04 -0.84 -26.35
N TYR A 31 -8.06 -1.68 -26.20
CA TYR A 31 -8.70 -1.94 -24.91
C TYR A 31 -7.71 -2.52 -23.88
N THR A 32 -6.93 -3.52 -24.29
CA THR A 32 -5.93 -4.16 -23.42
C THR A 32 -4.86 -3.16 -22.99
N ARG A 33 -4.43 -2.26 -23.90
CA ARG A 33 -3.45 -1.23 -23.57
C ARG A 33 -3.97 -0.23 -22.53
N LEU A 34 -5.22 0.22 -22.66
CA LEU A 34 -5.85 1.11 -21.68
C LEU A 34 -5.99 0.43 -20.31
N LYS A 35 -6.44 -0.84 -20.29
CA LYS A 35 -6.54 -1.63 -19.06
C LYS A 35 -5.18 -1.77 -18.37
N LEU A 36 -4.13 -2.11 -19.11
CA LEU A 36 -2.77 -2.27 -18.57
C LEU A 36 -2.20 -0.94 -18.06
N GLN A 37 -2.48 0.18 -18.73
CA GLN A 37 -2.07 1.50 -18.25
C GLN A 37 -2.71 1.84 -16.91
N ASN A 38 -4.02 1.59 -16.76
CA ASN A 38 -4.72 1.81 -15.50
C ASN A 38 -4.17 0.91 -14.39
N GLN A 39 -3.96 -0.38 -14.65
CA GLN A 39 -3.35 -1.30 -13.69
C GLN A 39 -1.94 -0.85 -13.27
N LYS A 40 -1.14 -0.34 -14.22
CA LYS A 40 0.19 0.19 -13.93
C LYS A 40 0.11 1.42 -13.02
N ILE A 41 -0.86 2.31 -13.22
CA ILE A 41 -1.06 3.48 -12.36
C ILE A 41 -1.48 3.05 -10.96
N GLU A 42 -2.45 2.15 -10.85
CA GLU A 42 -2.94 1.62 -9.58
C GLU A 42 -1.80 0.94 -8.79
N LEU A 43 -1.01 0.10 -9.46
CA LEU A 43 0.12 -0.59 -8.82
C LEU A 43 1.17 0.40 -8.32
N LYS A 44 1.48 1.45 -9.09
CA LYS A 44 2.39 2.51 -8.66
C LYS A 44 1.86 3.28 -7.46
N GLN A 45 0.55 3.53 -7.40
CA GLN A 45 -0.07 4.19 -6.25
C GLN A 45 0.02 3.30 -5.00
N LYS A 46 -0.22 1.99 -5.13
CA LYS A 46 -0.05 1.03 -4.03
C LYS A 46 1.39 1.00 -3.51
N ILE A 47 2.38 0.95 -4.41
CA ILE A 47 3.80 1.00 -4.01
C ILE A 47 4.10 2.27 -3.20
N LYS A 48 3.68 3.45 -3.70
CA LYS A 48 3.90 4.71 -2.97
C LYS A 48 3.22 4.76 -1.61
N ALA A 49 2.01 4.21 -1.50
CA ALA A 49 1.29 4.14 -0.23
C ALA A 49 2.03 3.23 0.76
N GLU A 50 2.50 2.07 0.29
CA GLU A 50 3.25 1.12 1.10
C GLU A 50 4.60 1.69 1.55
N GLU A 51 5.33 2.36 0.66
CA GLU A 51 6.59 3.06 0.99
C GLU A 51 6.37 4.10 2.09
N LYS A 52 5.31 4.90 2.00
CA LYS A 52 4.96 5.89 3.03
C LYS A 52 4.65 5.23 4.38
N THR A 53 3.89 4.13 4.38
CA THR A 53 3.57 3.38 5.61
C THR A 53 4.83 2.80 6.21
N HIS A 54 5.69 2.19 5.40
CA HIS A 54 6.95 1.62 5.83
C HIS A 54 7.89 2.66 6.44
N ASP A 55 7.99 3.85 5.84
CA ASP A 55 8.83 4.93 6.36
C ASP A 55 8.26 5.48 7.69
N SER A 56 6.94 5.60 7.81
CA SER A 56 6.27 5.97 9.06
C SER A 56 6.55 4.96 10.18
N LEU A 57 6.42 3.67 9.89
CA LEU A 57 6.69 2.60 10.86
C LEU A 57 8.16 2.58 11.27
N LYS A 58 9.09 2.81 10.33
CA LYS A 58 10.51 2.94 10.64
C LYS A 58 10.78 4.11 11.58
N HIS A 59 10.12 5.23 11.35
CA HIS A 59 10.24 6.40 12.23
C HIS A 59 9.69 6.08 13.63
N GLU A 60 8.52 5.49 13.73
CA GLU A 60 7.93 5.07 15.01
C GLU A 60 8.84 4.08 15.76
N ILE A 61 9.42 3.10 15.06
CA ILE A 61 10.41 2.18 15.66
C ILE A 61 11.64 2.94 16.17
N TYR A 62 12.11 3.95 15.43
CA TYR A 62 13.23 4.79 15.87
C TYR A 62 12.87 5.58 17.12
N GLU A 63 11.69 6.20 17.16
CA GLU A 63 11.22 6.95 18.32
C GLU A 63 11.07 6.02 19.53
N LEU A 64 10.41 4.88 19.39
CA LEU A 64 10.25 3.91 20.48
C LEU A 64 11.58 3.35 21.01
N LYS A 65 12.60 3.20 20.15
CA LYS A 65 13.91 2.69 20.57
C LYS A 65 14.78 3.73 21.25
N ASN A 66 14.65 4.99 20.86
CA ASN A 66 15.52 6.07 21.32
C ASN A 66 14.87 6.93 22.41
N ASP A 67 13.55 7.05 22.43
CA ASP A 67 12.78 7.65 23.51
C ASP A 67 12.33 6.58 24.52
N ASN A 68 13.31 5.90 25.10
CA ASN A 68 13.08 4.97 26.20
C ASN A 68 12.82 5.70 27.52
N THR A 69 12.65 7.03 27.53
CA THR A 69 12.55 7.81 28.77
C THR A 69 11.35 7.40 29.60
N GLU A 70 10.17 7.30 28.98
CA GLU A 70 8.95 6.87 29.67
C GLU A 70 8.97 5.37 30.01
N ILE A 71 9.57 4.54 29.15
CA ILE A 71 9.75 3.10 29.41
C ILE A 71 10.69 2.89 30.61
N GLU A 72 11.81 3.61 30.65
CA GLU A 72 12.78 3.59 31.74
C GLU A 72 12.16 4.14 33.03
N ARG A 73 11.37 5.22 32.95
CA ARG A 73 10.62 5.75 34.09
C ARG A 73 9.66 4.70 34.67
N VAL A 74 8.85 4.04 33.84
CA VAL A 74 7.94 2.98 34.30
C VAL A 74 8.71 1.79 34.86
N ALA A 75 9.80 1.35 34.22
CA ALA A 75 10.64 0.25 34.70
C ALA A 75 11.24 0.56 36.08
N ARG A 76 11.71 1.79 36.29
CA ARG A 76 12.29 2.25 37.57
C ARG A 76 11.22 2.47 38.64
N GLU A 77 10.14 3.20 38.35
CA GLU A 77 9.14 3.60 39.33
C GLU A 77 8.17 2.48 39.71
N LYS A 78 7.70 1.71 38.71
CA LYS A 78 6.66 0.70 38.93
C LYS A 78 7.23 -0.68 39.26
N TYR A 79 8.39 -1.01 38.69
CA TYR A 79 8.99 -2.34 38.79
C TYR A 79 10.32 -2.35 39.54
N GLY A 80 10.89 -1.19 39.90
CA GLY A 80 12.15 -1.10 40.63
C GLY A 80 13.37 -1.62 39.85
N MET A 81 13.29 -1.70 38.52
CA MET A 81 14.38 -2.21 37.69
C MET A 81 15.58 -1.26 37.72
N ILE A 82 16.78 -1.81 37.89
CA ILE A 82 18.04 -1.06 38.01
C ILE A 82 19.08 -1.60 37.04
N LYS A 83 19.97 -0.73 36.54
CA LYS A 83 21.10 -1.17 35.70
C LYS A 83 22.25 -1.68 36.57
N PRO A 84 23.10 -2.62 36.07
CA PRO A 84 24.27 -3.08 36.81
C PRO A 84 25.17 -1.91 37.22
N GLY A 85 25.48 -1.79 38.51
CA GLY A 85 26.32 -0.72 39.08
C GLY A 85 25.56 0.47 39.69
N GLU A 86 24.23 0.54 39.57
CA GLU A 86 23.43 1.57 40.23
C GLU A 86 23.16 1.24 41.71
N LYS A 87 23.14 2.26 42.58
CA LYS A 87 22.77 2.14 44.00
C LYS A 87 21.38 2.76 44.22
N VAL A 88 20.44 1.95 44.72
CA VAL A 88 19.08 2.40 45.06
C VAL A 88 19.02 2.88 46.50
N PHE A 89 18.40 4.03 46.72
CA PHE A 89 18.06 4.53 48.06
C PHE A 89 16.54 4.46 48.24
N LEU A 90 16.08 3.48 49.01
CA LEU A 90 14.69 3.41 49.45
C LEU A 90 14.55 4.29 50.70
N ILE A 91 13.85 5.41 50.56
CA ILE A 91 13.55 6.28 51.69
C ILE A 91 12.31 5.73 52.36
N GLU A 92 12.47 5.05 53.50
CA GLU A 92 11.33 4.68 54.34
C GLU A 92 10.74 5.96 54.93
N GLY A 93 9.55 6.35 54.43
CA GLY A 93 8.78 7.42 55.02
C GLY A 93 8.54 7.10 56.48
N LYS A 94 9.01 7.98 57.39
CA LYS A 94 8.68 7.93 58.81
C LYS A 94 7.18 7.73 58.92
N LYS A 95 6.74 6.59 59.43
CA LYS A 95 5.36 6.44 59.87
C LYS A 95 5.21 7.35 61.07
N GLU A 96 4.65 8.54 60.84
CA GLU A 96 4.11 9.35 61.93
C GLU A 96 3.08 8.48 62.66
N LYS A 97 3.36 8.23 63.94
CA LYS A 97 2.50 7.49 64.86
C LYS A 97 1.35 8.35 65.33
#